data_AF-A0A6C0IMY0-F1
#
_entry.id   AF-A0A6C0IMY0-F1
#
_cell.length_a   1.000
_cell.length_b   1.000
_cell.length_c   1.000
_cell.angle_alpha   90.00
_cell.angle_beta   90.00
_cell.angle_gamma   90.00
#
_symmetry.space_group_name_H-M   'P 1'
#
loop_
_entity.id
_entity.type
_entity.pdbx_description
1 polymer ?
#
loop_
_entity_poly.entity_id
_entity_poly.type
_entity_poly.pdbx_seq_one_letter_code
_entity_poly.pdbx_strand_id
1 'polypeptide(L)'
;MAKTKAKTTTTPTTTPATEPKATKKATKKAAPKKDEAPVVVPEVTNEVVETPVVSASVDDAASLSAQMSELMTTFQRLSTEARSAVTKLRVLDKQYQRTIRVAQKSSNKKRKNSGAPRAPSGFVKPTLISKELASFLNKPHGTEMARTEVTKEINCYIRANQLQDKKNGRIILPDTKLTNLLKIGKGEELTYFNLQKYMSPHFAKMGNKTAPTTTA
;
A
#
# COMPACT_ATOMS: atom_id res chain seq x y z
N MET A 1 -28.59 5.36 62.53
CA MET A 1 -29.18 4.10 62.01
C MET A 1 -28.06 3.18 61.58
N ALA A 2 -27.83 2.11 62.33
CA ALA A 2 -26.87 1.06 62.04
C ALA A 2 -27.62 -0.14 61.42
N LYS A 3 -27.02 -0.80 60.42
CA LYS A 3 -26.95 -2.28 60.26
C LYS A 3 -26.31 -2.68 58.90
N THR A 4 -25.05 -3.08 59.02
CA THR A 4 -24.32 -4.23 58.43
C THR A 4 -25.06 -5.31 57.63
N LYS A 5 -24.46 -5.72 56.48
CA LYS A 5 -23.90 -7.06 56.10
C LYS A 5 -23.64 -7.09 54.58
N ALA A 6 -22.40 -7.15 54.06
CA ALA A 6 -21.39 -8.23 54.03
C ALA A 6 -21.65 -9.37 53.01
N LYS A 7 -20.58 -9.68 52.25
CA LYS A 7 -20.08 -11.00 51.77
C LYS A 7 -20.07 -11.21 50.24
N THR A 8 -18.95 -11.02 49.53
CA THR A 8 -17.77 -11.91 49.25
C THR A 8 -17.94 -12.81 48.01
N THR A 9 -17.08 -12.56 47.01
CA THR A 9 -16.27 -13.45 46.14
C THR A 9 -16.69 -14.92 45.95
N THR A 10 -16.76 -15.38 44.67
CA THR A 10 -16.04 -16.56 44.12
C THR A 10 -16.34 -16.79 42.62
N THR A 11 -15.32 -16.70 41.77
CA THR A 11 -15.09 -17.59 40.60
C THR A 11 -14.70 -18.98 41.12
N PRO A 12 -14.94 -20.14 40.46
CA PRO A 12 -14.36 -20.47 39.14
C PRO A 12 -15.17 -21.44 38.26
N THR A 13 -14.79 -21.61 36.99
CA THR A 13 -15.21 -22.77 36.18
C THR A 13 -14.00 -23.38 35.50
N THR A 14 -13.74 -24.61 35.91
CA THR A 14 -12.80 -25.62 35.42
C THR A 14 -13.47 -26.46 34.34
N THR A 15 -12.73 -26.84 33.29
CA THR A 15 -12.53 -28.25 32.89
C THR A 15 -11.51 -28.35 31.74
N PRO A 16 -10.85 -29.52 31.57
CA PRO A 16 -9.46 -29.63 31.13
C PRO A 16 -9.29 -30.36 29.78
N ALA A 17 -8.13 -30.22 29.15
CA ALA A 17 -7.71 -31.06 28.03
C ALA A 17 -6.21 -31.42 28.15
N THR A 18 -6.00 -32.60 28.73
CA THR A 18 -5.02 -33.66 28.47
C THR A 18 -3.87 -33.42 27.46
N GLU A 19 -2.62 -33.59 27.96
CA GLU A 19 -1.39 -33.93 27.22
C GLU A 19 -1.38 -35.43 26.78
N PRO A 20 -0.26 -36.04 26.31
CA PRO A 20 0.65 -35.74 25.19
C PRO A 20 0.83 -36.97 24.25
N LYS A 21 1.29 -36.79 23.00
CA LYS A 21 1.79 -37.92 22.20
C LYS A 21 2.81 -37.48 21.15
N ALA A 22 4.07 -37.91 21.32
CA ALA A 22 4.83 -38.70 20.35
C ALA A 22 6.36 -38.59 20.57
N THR A 23 6.87 -39.53 21.36
CA THR A 23 8.02 -40.42 21.06
C THR A 23 9.35 -39.81 20.60
N LYS A 24 10.29 -39.78 21.55
CA LYS A 24 11.71 -40.06 21.32
C LYS A 24 11.88 -41.50 20.82
N LYS A 25 12.67 -41.72 19.76
CA LYS A 25 13.38 -42.98 19.53
C LYS A 25 14.80 -42.67 19.03
N ALA A 26 15.76 -42.97 19.89
CA ALA A 26 17.16 -43.07 19.56
C ALA A 26 17.39 -44.29 18.66
N THR A 27 18.27 -44.19 17.66
CA THR A 27 19.09 -45.33 17.22
C THR A 27 20.28 -44.90 16.35
N LYS A 28 21.47 -45.10 16.93
CA LYS A 28 22.71 -45.63 16.36
C LYS A 28 23.26 -45.05 15.04
N LYS A 29 24.35 -44.28 15.19
CA LYS A 29 25.73 -44.57 14.74
C LYS A 29 25.89 -45.58 13.59
N ALA A 30 26.33 -45.09 12.42
CA ALA A 30 27.19 -45.82 11.50
C ALA A 30 27.97 -44.82 10.62
N ALA A 31 29.28 -44.75 10.82
CA ALA A 31 30.23 -44.14 9.89
C ALA A 31 30.48 -45.12 8.73
N PRO A 32 30.71 -44.66 7.48
CA PRO A 32 31.32 -45.51 6.49
C PRO A 32 32.83 -45.55 6.73
N LYS A 33 33.32 -46.76 6.99
CA LYS A 33 34.71 -47.14 7.07
C LYS A 33 35.38 -46.98 5.71
N LYS A 34 36.65 -46.61 5.82
CA LYS A 34 37.78 -46.94 4.96
C LYS A 34 37.77 -48.46 4.67
N ASP A 35 37.72 -48.83 3.39
CA ASP A 35 38.08 -50.16 2.92
C ASP A 35 39.35 -50.02 2.07
N GLU A 36 40.46 -50.48 2.66
CA GLU A 36 41.65 -50.94 1.95
C GLU A 36 41.48 -52.44 1.72
N ALA A 37 41.63 -52.89 0.47
CA ALA A 37 42.32 -54.15 0.13
C ALA A 37 42.56 -54.19 -1.39
N PRO A 38 43.43 -55.09 -1.86
CA PRO A 38 44.81 -54.84 -2.29
C PRO A 38 44.90 -54.88 -3.82
N VAL A 39 46.08 -54.67 -4.41
CA VAL A 39 46.57 -55.43 -5.58
C VAL A 39 47.83 -54.75 -6.15
N VAL A 40 48.92 -55.50 -5.97
CA VAL A 40 50.02 -55.72 -6.92
C VAL A 40 50.94 -54.54 -7.21
N VAL A 41 52.09 -54.61 -6.56
CA VAL A 41 53.36 -54.03 -6.99
C VAL A 41 53.86 -54.85 -8.19
N PRO A 42 54.02 -54.27 -9.39
CA PRO A 42 55.06 -54.72 -10.28
C PRO A 42 56.31 -53.91 -9.97
N GLU A 43 57.31 -54.63 -9.51
CA GLU A 43 58.72 -54.27 -9.59
C GLU A 43 59.04 -53.80 -11.01
N VAL A 44 59.44 -52.53 -11.14
CA VAL A 44 60.13 -52.04 -12.33
C VAL A 44 61.49 -51.56 -11.85
N THR A 45 62.42 -52.51 -11.83
CA THR A 45 63.82 -52.26 -12.19
C THR A 45 63.82 -51.45 -13.49
N ASN A 46 64.25 -50.20 -13.44
CA ASN A 46 64.75 -49.53 -14.62
C ASN A 46 66.05 -48.80 -14.28
N GLU A 47 67.05 -49.23 -15.03
CA GLU A 47 68.45 -48.83 -15.03
C GLU A 47 68.66 -47.32 -14.91
N VAL A 48 69.66 -46.99 -14.09
CA VAL A 48 70.44 -45.77 -14.23
C VAL A 48 71.06 -45.80 -15.63
N VAL A 49 70.43 -45.10 -16.56
CA VAL A 49 71.06 -44.71 -17.82
C VAL A 49 71.43 -43.23 -17.68
N GLU A 50 72.73 -43.01 -17.50
CA GLU A 50 73.37 -41.71 -17.62
C GLU A 50 72.88 -41.02 -18.89
N THR A 51 72.15 -39.92 -18.75
CA THR A 51 71.94 -38.96 -19.83
C THR A 51 72.96 -37.84 -19.66
N PRO A 52 73.63 -37.44 -20.75
CA PRO A 52 74.74 -36.49 -20.68
C PRO A 52 74.23 -35.13 -20.22
N VAL A 53 75.02 -34.53 -19.34
CA VAL A 53 74.83 -33.19 -18.77
C VAL A 53 74.74 -32.17 -19.91
N VAL A 54 73.51 -31.79 -20.30
CA VAL A 54 73.30 -30.60 -21.12
C VAL A 54 73.42 -29.42 -20.17
N SER A 55 74.51 -28.68 -20.34
CA SER A 55 74.76 -27.39 -19.71
C SER A 55 73.66 -26.42 -20.12
N ALA A 56 72.55 -26.40 -19.38
CA ALA A 56 71.57 -25.33 -19.45
C ALA A 56 72.15 -24.14 -18.69
N SER A 57 72.42 -23.05 -19.41
CA SER A 57 72.79 -21.75 -18.84
C SER A 57 71.84 -21.41 -17.69
N VAL A 58 72.41 -21.11 -16.52
CA VAL A 58 71.67 -20.72 -15.31
C VAL A 58 70.76 -19.50 -15.58
N ASP A 59 71.10 -18.70 -16.59
CA ASP A 59 70.34 -17.56 -17.09
C ASP A 59 68.96 -17.92 -17.71
N ASP A 60 68.84 -19.06 -18.40
CA ASP A 60 67.56 -19.51 -19.00
C ASP A 60 66.57 -20.02 -17.94
N ALA A 61 67.07 -20.73 -16.93
CA ALA A 61 66.25 -21.19 -15.81
C ALA A 61 65.73 -20.02 -14.96
N ALA A 62 66.57 -18.98 -14.75
CA ALA A 62 66.18 -17.75 -14.07
C ALA A 62 65.12 -16.98 -14.87
N SER A 63 65.29 -16.86 -16.20
CA SER A 63 64.33 -16.22 -17.10
C SER A 63 62.96 -16.92 -17.11
N LEU A 64 62.94 -18.26 -17.21
CA LEU A 64 61.71 -19.04 -17.17
C LEU A 64 60.99 -18.92 -15.82
N SER A 65 61.74 -18.87 -14.71
CA SER A 65 61.18 -18.67 -13.38
C SER A 65 60.53 -17.28 -13.21
N ALA A 66 61.10 -16.25 -13.85
CA ALA A 66 60.53 -14.91 -13.88
C ALA A 66 59.22 -14.87 -14.69
N GLN A 67 59.19 -15.50 -15.88
CA GLN A 67 57.97 -15.62 -16.69
C GLN A 67 56.87 -16.41 -15.98
N MET A 68 57.22 -17.50 -15.27
CA MET A 68 56.28 -18.28 -14.46
C MET A 68 55.71 -17.45 -13.29
N SER A 69 56.56 -16.64 -12.65
CA SER A 69 56.13 -15.73 -11.58
C SER A 69 55.19 -14.65 -12.11
N GLU A 70 55.51 -14.06 -13.26
CA GLU A 70 54.64 -13.09 -13.94
C GLU A 70 53.29 -13.71 -14.32
N LEU A 71 53.28 -14.92 -14.90
CA LEU A 71 52.05 -15.66 -15.19
C LEU A 71 51.21 -15.90 -13.92
N MET A 72 51.83 -16.29 -12.82
CA MET A 72 51.14 -16.47 -11.54
C MET A 72 50.53 -15.16 -11.01
N THR A 73 51.23 -14.03 -11.16
CA THR A 73 50.67 -12.71 -10.78
C THR A 73 49.50 -12.29 -11.67
N THR A 74 49.58 -12.54 -12.98
CA THR A 74 48.47 -12.25 -13.92
C THR A 74 47.26 -13.12 -13.61
N PHE A 75 47.45 -14.40 -13.27
CA PHE A 75 46.37 -15.29 -12.85
C PHE A 75 45.72 -14.83 -11.53
N GLN A 76 46.53 -14.43 -10.55
CA GLN A 76 46.00 -13.89 -9.29
C GLN A 76 45.19 -12.61 -9.53
N ARG A 77 45.67 -11.69 -10.38
CA ARG A 77 44.95 -10.48 -10.79
C ARG A 77 43.65 -10.79 -11.51
N LEU A 78 43.65 -11.74 -12.44
CA LEU A 78 42.44 -12.15 -13.14
C LEU A 78 41.43 -12.78 -12.18
N SER A 79 41.91 -13.54 -11.19
CA SER A 79 41.06 -14.15 -10.17
C SER A 79 40.40 -13.12 -9.24
N THR A 80 41.08 -12.02 -8.91
CA THR A 80 40.49 -10.93 -8.11
C THR A 80 39.51 -10.11 -8.94
N GLU A 81 39.82 -9.87 -10.20
CA GLU A 81 38.95 -9.17 -11.13
C GLU A 81 37.66 -9.96 -11.41
N ALA A 82 37.75 -11.27 -11.60
CA ALA A 82 36.60 -12.16 -11.76
C ALA A 82 35.67 -12.12 -10.53
N ARG A 83 36.24 -12.18 -9.31
CA ARG A 83 35.45 -12.04 -8.06
C ARG A 83 34.80 -10.66 -7.96
N SER A 84 35.49 -9.61 -8.40
CA SER A 84 34.93 -8.25 -8.45
C SER A 84 33.78 -8.14 -9.45
N ALA A 85 33.88 -8.79 -10.61
CA ALA A 85 32.85 -8.80 -11.64
C ALA A 85 31.57 -9.49 -11.14
N VAL A 86 31.70 -10.62 -10.43
CA VAL A 86 30.56 -11.29 -9.79
C VAL A 86 29.88 -10.38 -8.77
N THR A 87 30.66 -9.61 -8.00
CA THR A 87 30.10 -8.66 -7.02
C THR A 87 29.38 -7.51 -7.71
N LYS A 88 29.98 -6.93 -8.76
CA LYS A 88 29.37 -5.88 -9.58
C LYS A 88 28.05 -6.35 -10.20
N LEU A 89 28.01 -7.57 -10.72
CA LEU A 89 26.79 -8.17 -11.30
C LEU A 89 25.68 -8.31 -10.25
N ARG A 90 26.00 -8.78 -9.04
CA ARG A 90 25.02 -8.88 -7.94
C ARG A 90 24.47 -7.52 -7.51
N VAL A 91 25.30 -6.48 -7.52
CA VAL A 91 24.86 -5.11 -7.21
C VAL A 91 23.95 -4.58 -8.31
N LEU A 92 24.32 -4.78 -9.57
CA LEU A 92 23.55 -4.33 -10.73
C LEU A 92 22.18 -5.02 -10.79
N ASP A 93 22.13 -6.33 -10.53
CA ASP A 93 20.86 -7.08 -10.43
C ASP A 93 19.95 -6.50 -9.33
N LYS A 94 20.50 -6.22 -8.14
CA LYS A 94 19.75 -5.56 -7.06
C LYS A 94 19.26 -4.16 -7.45
N GLN A 95 20.08 -3.39 -8.16
CA GLN A 95 19.71 -2.06 -8.65
C GLN A 95 18.59 -2.16 -9.70
N TYR A 96 18.71 -3.07 -10.66
CA TYR A 96 17.69 -3.35 -11.67
C TYR A 96 16.35 -3.78 -11.04
N GLN A 97 16.37 -4.70 -10.09
CA GLN A 97 15.18 -5.11 -9.35
C GLN A 97 14.55 -3.95 -8.56
N ARG A 98 15.36 -3.03 -8.04
CA ARG A 98 14.87 -1.83 -7.35
C ARG A 98 14.23 -0.85 -8.34
N THR A 99 14.85 -0.59 -9.50
CA THR A 99 14.30 0.34 -10.49
C THR A 99 13.00 -0.19 -11.10
N ILE A 100 12.92 -1.49 -11.43
CA ILE A 100 11.68 -2.16 -11.88
C ILE A 100 10.57 -1.97 -10.84
N ARG A 101 10.84 -2.25 -9.55
CA ARG A 101 9.82 -2.09 -8.48
C ARG A 101 9.38 -0.65 -8.29
N VAL A 102 10.30 0.31 -8.37
CA VAL A 102 9.96 1.74 -8.27
C VAL A 102 9.13 2.17 -9.47
N ALA A 103 9.50 1.77 -10.69
CA ALA A 103 8.75 2.02 -11.91
C ALA A 103 7.33 1.44 -11.82
N GLN A 104 7.17 0.18 -11.40
CA GLN A 104 5.86 -0.46 -11.20
C GLN A 104 5.00 0.22 -10.12
N LYS A 105 5.60 0.66 -9.01
CA LYS A 105 4.88 1.41 -7.97
C LYS A 105 4.43 2.78 -8.49
N SER A 106 5.30 3.47 -9.24
CA SER A 106 4.98 4.77 -9.83
C SER A 106 3.89 4.66 -10.89
N SER A 107 3.88 3.61 -11.71
CA SER A 107 2.84 3.37 -12.71
C SER A 107 1.51 3.02 -12.06
N ASN A 108 1.48 2.19 -11.00
CA ASN A 108 0.25 1.92 -10.25
C ASN A 108 -0.30 3.14 -9.52
N LYS A 109 0.57 3.99 -8.93
CA LYS A 109 0.17 5.28 -8.36
C LYS A 109 -0.41 6.19 -9.43
N LYS A 110 0.23 6.23 -10.61
CA LYS A 110 -0.24 7.03 -11.74
C LYS A 110 -1.57 6.51 -12.26
N ARG A 111 -1.81 5.19 -12.38
CA ARG A 111 -3.14 4.63 -12.74
C ARG A 111 -4.24 4.94 -11.71
N LYS A 112 -3.89 5.00 -10.43
CA LYS A 112 -4.84 5.36 -9.35
C LYS A 112 -5.15 6.87 -9.29
N ASN A 113 -4.26 7.71 -9.82
CA ASN A 113 -4.37 9.17 -9.84
C ASN A 113 -4.54 9.77 -11.24
N SER A 114 -4.47 8.98 -12.32
CA SER A 114 -4.63 9.39 -13.70
C SER A 114 -6.11 9.52 -13.98
N GLY A 115 -6.68 10.62 -13.50
CA GLY A 115 -7.41 11.57 -14.34
C GLY A 115 -8.55 11.06 -15.24
N ALA A 116 -8.99 9.82 -15.14
CA ALA A 116 -10.32 9.47 -15.61
C ALA A 116 -11.26 10.40 -14.84
N PRO A 117 -12.09 11.22 -15.51
CA PRO A 117 -13.05 12.05 -14.83
C PRO A 117 -13.84 11.10 -13.96
N ARG A 118 -13.66 11.19 -12.63
CA ARG A 118 -14.41 10.39 -11.68
C ARG A 118 -15.86 10.57 -12.10
N ALA A 119 -16.53 9.47 -12.48
CA ALA A 119 -17.92 9.52 -12.88
C ALA A 119 -18.64 10.41 -11.86
N PRO A 120 -19.39 11.43 -12.31
CA PRO A 120 -19.90 12.46 -11.42
C PRO A 120 -20.64 11.75 -10.30
N SER A 121 -20.07 11.83 -9.09
CA SER A 121 -20.66 11.25 -7.89
C SER A 121 -22.12 11.70 -7.85
N GLY A 122 -23.06 10.85 -7.40
CA GLY A 122 -24.50 11.18 -7.44
C GLY A 122 -24.87 12.52 -6.79
N PHE A 123 -23.97 13.11 -5.99
CA PHE A 123 -24.07 14.42 -5.39
C PHE A 123 -23.64 15.61 -6.28
N VAL A 124 -22.80 15.35 -7.28
CA VAL A 124 -22.27 16.30 -8.28
C VAL A 124 -23.04 16.20 -9.60
N LYS A 125 -23.97 15.25 -9.72
CA LYS A 125 -24.85 15.14 -10.89
C LYS A 125 -25.75 16.38 -10.97
N PRO A 126 -25.78 17.12 -12.09
CA PRO A 126 -26.75 18.18 -12.32
C PRO A 126 -28.17 17.62 -12.26
N THR A 127 -29.03 18.24 -11.47
CA THR A 127 -30.45 17.90 -11.38
C THR A 127 -31.30 19.15 -11.51
N LEU A 128 -32.49 19.00 -12.07
CA LEU A 128 -33.42 20.09 -12.24
C LEU A 128 -33.88 20.60 -10.87
N ILE A 129 -33.70 21.91 -10.63
CA ILE A 129 -34.10 22.57 -9.39
C ILE A 129 -35.53 23.11 -9.48
N SER A 130 -36.24 23.13 -8.35
CA SER A 130 -37.57 23.73 -8.25
C SER A 130 -37.57 25.24 -8.53
N LYS A 131 -38.73 25.80 -8.92
CA LYS A 131 -38.89 27.23 -9.21
C LYS A 131 -38.54 28.11 -7.99
N GLU A 132 -38.91 27.68 -6.79
CA GLU A 132 -38.62 28.38 -5.52
C GLU A 132 -37.10 28.47 -5.29
N LEU A 133 -36.38 27.36 -5.51
CA LEU A 133 -34.93 27.32 -5.34
C LEU A 133 -34.19 28.13 -6.41
N ALA A 134 -34.65 28.09 -7.66
CA ALA A 134 -34.11 28.92 -8.74
C ALA A 134 -34.28 30.42 -8.44
N SER A 135 -35.46 30.81 -7.93
CA SER A 135 -35.73 32.20 -7.54
C SER A 135 -34.84 32.66 -6.40
N PHE A 136 -34.58 31.81 -5.41
CA PHE A 136 -33.68 32.15 -4.29
C PHE A 136 -32.23 32.35 -4.75
N LEU A 137 -31.76 31.53 -5.69
CA LEU A 137 -30.41 31.60 -6.25
C LEU A 137 -30.26 32.63 -7.38
N ASN A 138 -31.33 33.38 -7.71
CA ASN A 138 -31.38 34.30 -8.86
C ASN A 138 -30.95 33.64 -10.18
N LYS A 139 -31.40 32.40 -10.41
CA LYS A 139 -31.15 31.63 -11.65
C LYS A 139 -32.42 31.49 -12.47
N PRO A 140 -32.31 31.32 -13.80
CA PRO A 140 -33.49 31.11 -14.63
C PRO A 140 -34.21 29.80 -14.25
N HIS A 141 -35.53 29.80 -14.37
CA HIS A 141 -36.35 28.63 -14.10
C HIS A 141 -35.97 27.48 -15.06
N GLY A 142 -35.85 26.26 -14.53
CA GLY A 142 -35.42 25.10 -15.31
C GLY A 142 -33.91 24.91 -15.43
N THR A 143 -33.10 25.71 -14.72
CA THR A 143 -31.66 25.46 -14.60
C THR A 143 -31.40 24.09 -13.95
N GLU A 144 -30.40 23.37 -14.44
CA GLU A 144 -29.91 22.16 -13.78
C GLU A 144 -28.69 22.52 -12.93
N MET A 145 -28.69 22.11 -11.67
CA MET A 145 -27.59 22.39 -10.75
C MET A 145 -27.30 21.19 -9.88
N ALA A 146 -26.03 20.95 -9.60
CA ALA A 146 -25.65 19.87 -8.71
C ALA A 146 -26.05 20.20 -7.26
N ARG A 147 -26.43 19.17 -6.49
CA ARG A 147 -26.76 19.34 -5.08
C ARG A 147 -25.63 19.97 -4.27
N THR A 148 -24.38 19.63 -4.59
CA THR A 148 -23.18 20.25 -4.01
C THR A 148 -23.10 21.76 -4.22
N GLU A 149 -23.45 22.25 -5.42
CA GLU A 149 -23.36 23.66 -5.77
C GLU A 149 -24.45 24.45 -5.05
N VAL A 150 -25.68 23.95 -5.07
CA VAL A 150 -26.79 24.57 -4.33
C VAL A 150 -26.47 24.71 -2.84
N THR A 151 -25.95 23.65 -2.20
CA THR A 151 -25.59 23.71 -0.78
C THR A 151 -24.46 24.72 -0.53
N LYS A 152 -23.50 24.86 -1.45
CA LYS A 152 -22.45 25.89 -1.33
C LYS A 152 -23.03 27.30 -1.41
N GLU A 153 -23.92 27.56 -2.36
CA GLU A 153 -24.57 28.87 -2.51
C GLU A 153 -25.39 29.23 -1.26
N ILE A 154 -26.18 28.30 -0.73
CA ILE A 154 -26.94 28.52 0.51
C ILE A 154 -26.00 28.77 1.70
N ASN A 155 -24.90 28.02 1.83
CA ASN A 155 -23.91 28.25 2.88
C ASN A 155 -23.23 29.62 2.74
N CYS A 156 -22.98 30.06 1.51
CA CYS A 156 -22.45 31.39 1.21
C CYS A 156 -23.45 32.46 1.66
N TYR A 157 -24.73 32.27 1.33
CA TYR A 157 -25.82 33.15 1.76
C TYR A 157 -25.94 33.26 3.29
N ILE A 158 -25.89 32.12 4.00
CA ILE A 158 -25.95 32.07 5.47
C ILE A 158 -24.80 32.86 6.09
N ARG A 159 -23.59 32.74 5.53
CA ARG A 159 -22.41 33.50 6.02
C ARG A 159 -22.50 34.98 5.68
N ALA A 160 -22.91 35.32 4.46
CA ALA A 160 -23.03 36.70 4.01
C ALA A 160 -24.05 37.49 4.84
N ASN A 161 -25.17 36.86 5.21
CA ASN A 161 -26.22 37.48 6.03
C ASN A 161 -26.05 37.23 7.54
N GLN A 162 -24.93 36.63 7.98
CA GLN A 162 -24.61 36.36 9.38
C GLN A 162 -25.73 35.61 10.13
N LEU A 163 -26.41 34.68 9.45
CA LEU A 163 -27.55 33.91 9.96
C LEU A 163 -27.15 32.78 10.91
N GLN A 164 -25.93 32.80 11.45
CA GLN A 164 -25.45 31.79 12.39
C GLN A 164 -25.70 32.27 13.82
N ASP A 165 -26.10 31.35 14.70
CA ASP A 165 -26.20 31.68 16.11
C ASP A 165 -24.81 31.95 16.70
N LYS A 166 -24.66 33.10 17.38
CA LYS A 166 -23.41 33.51 18.05
C LYS A 166 -23.03 32.55 19.18
N LYS A 167 -24.00 31.86 19.79
CA LYS A 167 -23.74 30.90 20.87
C LYS A 167 -23.35 29.52 20.35
N ASN A 168 -23.94 29.12 19.23
CA ASN A 168 -23.69 27.82 18.61
C ASN A 168 -23.73 27.94 17.07
N GLY A 169 -22.57 28.14 16.44
CA GLY A 169 -22.46 28.32 14.99
C GLY A 169 -22.88 27.11 14.14
N ARG A 170 -23.31 25.99 14.77
CA ARG A 170 -23.95 24.86 14.09
C ARG A 170 -25.43 25.12 13.80
N ILE A 171 -26.05 25.99 14.58
CA ILE A 171 -27.45 26.40 14.46
C ILE A 171 -27.50 27.60 13.52
N ILE A 172 -28.39 27.51 12.54
CA ILE A 172 -28.69 28.55 11.58
C ILE A 172 -30.02 29.15 12.00
N LEU A 173 -30.07 30.47 12.15
CA LEU A 173 -31.28 31.25 12.36
C LEU A 173 -31.78 31.71 10.98
N PRO A 174 -32.67 30.96 10.32
CA PRO A 174 -33.07 31.28 8.96
C PRO A 174 -33.82 32.62 8.93
N ASP A 175 -33.54 33.41 7.90
CA ASP A 175 -34.32 34.60 7.60
C ASP A 175 -35.65 34.22 6.92
N THR A 176 -36.48 35.22 6.63
CA THR A 176 -37.78 35.00 5.97
C THR A 176 -37.62 34.31 4.61
N LYS A 177 -36.57 34.64 3.86
CA LYS A 177 -36.28 34.04 2.54
C LYS A 177 -35.90 32.57 2.65
N LEU A 178 -34.98 32.22 3.56
CA LEU A 178 -34.52 30.84 3.75
C LEU A 178 -35.61 29.98 4.40
N THR A 179 -36.42 30.56 5.30
CA THR A 179 -37.57 29.87 5.91
C THR A 179 -38.63 29.54 4.87
N ASN A 180 -38.96 30.49 3.98
CA ASN A 180 -39.92 30.27 2.90
C ASN A 180 -39.45 29.20 1.91
N LEU A 181 -38.15 29.20 1.59
CA LEU A 181 -37.56 28.19 0.72
C LEU A 181 -37.64 26.81 1.37
N LEU A 182 -37.12 26.65 2.59
CA LEU A 182 -36.96 25.34 3.22
C LEU A 182 -38.24 24.82 3.91
N LYS A 183 -39.30 25.62 3.97
CA LYS A 183 -40.61 25.30 4.58
C LYS A 183 -40.46 24.73 6.00
N ILE A 184 -39.60 25.38 6.79
CA ILE A 184 -39.26 24.94 8.15
C ILE A 184 -40.42 25.28 9.09
N GLY A 185 -40.82 24.31 9.92
CA GLY A 185 -41.84 24.53 10.95
C GLY A 185 -41.38 25.52 12.02
N LYS A 186 -42.30 26.32 12.55
CA LYS A 186 -42.03 27.22 13.69
C LYS A 186 -41.67 26.36 14.91
N GLY A 187 -40.38 26.17 15.17
CA GLY A 187 -39.87 25.34 16.27
C GLY A 187 -38.86 24.27 15.85
N GLU A 188 -38.61 24.08 14.55
CA GLU A 188 -37.57 23.17 14.08
C GLU A 188 -36.21 23.87 13.99
N GLU A 189 -35.19 23.28 14.59
CA GLU A 189 -33.83 23.79 14.53
C GLU A 189 -33.18 23.49 13.17
N LEU A 190 -32.86 24.54 12.42
CA LEU A 190 -32.07 24.42 11.19
C LEU A 190 -30.59 24.32 11.55
N THR A 191 -29.95 23.24 11.14
CA THR A 191 -28.50 23.04 11.23
C THR A 191 -27.94 22.65 9.88
N TYR A 192 -26.62 22.79 9.69
CA TYR A 192 -25.96 22.35 8.46
C TYR A 192 -26.18 20.86 8.15
N PHE A 193 -26.39 20.04 9.19
CA PHE A 193 -26.68 18.61 9.04
C PHE A 193 -28.10 18.38 8.51
N ASN A 194 -29.08 19.11 9.04
CA ASN A 194 -30.48 18.97 8.65
C ASN A 194 -30.83 19.71 7.36
N LEU A 195 -30.05 20.72 6.95
CA LEU A 195 -30.26 21.50 5.73
C LEU A 195 -30.51 20.61 4.51
N GLN A 196 -29.75 19.52 4.42
CA GLN A 196 -29.86 18.61 3.29
C GLN A 196 -31.21 17.89 3.25
N LYS A 197 -31.81 17.59 4.41
CA LYS A 197 -33.14 16.98 4.52
C LYS A 197 -34.20 17.90 3.90
N TYR A 198 -34.23 19.17 4.32
CA TYR A 198 -35.16 20.19 3.83
C TYR A 198 -34.94 20.55 2.35
N MET A 199 -33.73 20.38 1.84
CA MET A 199 -33.41 20.61 0.43
C MET A 199 -33.86 19.48 -0.49
N SER A 200 -34.04 18.25 0.02
CA SER A 200 -34.37 17.08 -0.80
C SER A 200 -35.63 17.24 -1.68
N PRO A 201 -36.73 17.85 -1.20
CA PRO A 201 -37.94 18.07 -2.00
C PRO A 201 -37.76 19.08 -3.14
N HIS A 202 -36.75 19.95 -3.08
CA HIS A 202 -36.51 20.98 -4.09
C HIS A 202 -35.72 20.49 -5.31
N PHE A 203 -35.27 19.23 -5.29
CA PHE A 203 -34.63 18.58 -6.41
C PHE A 203 -35.58 17.57 -7.05
N ALA A 204 -35.67 17.58 -8.37
CA ALA A 204 -36.40 16.55 -9.09
C ALA A 204 -35.83 15.17 -8.74
N LYS A 205 -36.63 14.30 -8.10
CA LYS A 205 -36.27 12.91 -7.86
C LYS A 205 -36.23 12.23 -9.23
N MET A 206 -35.02 11.95 -9.73
CA MET A 206 -34.73 11.20 -10.96
C MET A 206 -35.26 9.75 -10.87
N GLY A 207 -36.57 9.62 -10.74
CA GLY A 207 -37.30 8.38 -10.46
C GLY A 207 -38.81 8.57 -10.34
N ASN A 208 -39.35 9.79 -10.33
CA ASN A 208 -40.79 9.98 -10.53
C ASN A 208 -41.06 11.20 -11.43
N LYS A 209 -41.40 10.94 -12.69
CA LYS A 209 -41.99 11.95 -13.58
C LYS A 209 -43.32 12.38 -12.98
N THR A 210 -43.38 13.57 -12.37
CA THR A 210 -44.65 14.26 -12.14
C THR A 210 -44.72 15.43 -13.10
N ALA A 211 -45.57 15.26 -14.11
CA ALA A 211 -45.88 16.20 -15.18
C ALA A 211 -46.35 17.57 -14.64
N PRO A 212 -46.18 18.65 -15.42
CA PRO A 212 -46.74 19.95 -15.07
C PRO A 212 -48.27 19.93 -15.25
N THR A 213 -49.00 20.10 -14.16
CA THR A 213 -50.43 20.47 -14.21
C THR A 213 -50.53 21.87 -14.80
N THR A 214 -50.95 21.93 -16.07
CA THR A 214 -51.47 23.13 -16.72
C THR A 214 -52.92 23.27 -16.27
N THR A 215 -53.23 24.33 -15.53
CA THR A 215 -54.61 24.75 -15.28
C THR A 215 -54.87 25.94 -16.20
N ALA A 216 -55.83 25.73 -17.11
CA ALA A 216 -56.49 26.77 -17.90
C ALA A 216 -57.51 27.52 -17.05
#